data_AF-A0A970ZX14-F1
#
_entry.id   AF-A0A970ZX14-F1
#
_cell.length_a   1.000
_cell.length_b   1.000
_cell.length_c   1.000
_cell.angle_alpha   90.00
_cell.angle_beta   90.00
_cell.angle_gamma   90.00
#
_symmetry.space_group_name_H-M   'P 1'
#
loop_
_entity.id
_entity.type
_entity.pdbx_description
1 polymer ?
#
loop_
_entity_poly.entity_id
_entity_poly.type
_entity_poly.pdbx_seq_one_letter_code
_entity_poly.pdbx_strand_id
1 'polypeptide(L)' 'MFWLGTQDPATVAEAAAKGETLPSLHSPFFLPVPEPTLRTGVTAMSAAVVGLMKR' A
#
# COMPACT_ATOMS: atom_id res chain seq x y z
N MET A 1 -10.93 -7.61 1.38
CA MET A 1 -9.47 -7.42 1.23
C MET A 1 -9.12 -6.07 1.84
N PHE A 2 -8.08 -5.99 2.68
CA PHE A 2 -7.65 -4.75 3.32
C PHE A 2 -6.52 -4.12 2.49
N TRP A 3 -6.78 -2.94 1.92
CA TRP A 3 -5.86 -2.27 0.99
C TRP A 3 -5.13 -1.13 1.71
N LEU A 4 -3.80 -1.15 1.66
CA LEU A 4 -2.94 -0.22 2.39
C LEU A 4 -2.19 0.77 1.49
N GLY A 5 -2.08 0.47 0.20
CA GLY A 5 -1.17 1.16 -0.72
C GLY A 5 0.28 0.70 -0.51
N THR A 6 1.03 0.57 -1.59
CA THR A 6 2.43 0.10 -1.55
C THR A 6 3.36 0.91 -2.47
N GLN A 7 2.82 1.86 -3.23
CA GLN A 7 3.53 2.59 -4.28
C GLN A 7 3.98 3.97 -3.77
N ASP A 8 5.04 4.50 -4.36
CA ASP A 8 5.49 5.87 -4.08
C ASP A 8 4.39 6.87 -4.48
N PRO A 9 3.95 7.78 -3.59
CA PRO A 9 2.96 8.80 -3.90
C PRO A 9 3.29 9.63 -5.15
N ALA A 10 4.58 9.94 -5.39
CA ALA A 10 4.99 10.71 -6.57
C ALA A 10 4.73 9.92 -7.86
N THR A 11 5.07 8.63 -7.88
CA THR A 11 4.82 7.72 -9.01
C THR A 11 3.33 7.56 -9.29
N VAL A 12 2.50 7.46 -8.24
CA VAL A 12 1.04 7.39 -8.39
C VAL A 12 0.48 8.68 -8.98
N ALA A 13 0.93 9.84 -8.49
CA ALA A 13 0.51 11.14 -8.99
C ALA A 13 0.93 11.37 -10.45
N GLU A 14 2.14 10.95 -10.83
CA GLU A 14 2.64 11.03 -12.20
C GLU A 14 1.81 10.16 -13.15
N ALA A 15 1.57 8.89 -12.79
CA ALA A 15 0.74 7.99 -13.59
C ALA A 15 -0.68 8.54 -13.78
N ALA A 16 -1.28 9.07 -12.71
CA ALA A 16 -2.60 9.71 -12.76
C ALA A 16 -2.61 10.94 -13.68
N ALA A 17 -1.59 11.80 -13.60
CA ALA A 17 -1.48 12.99 -14.46
C ALA A 17 -1.32 12.64 -15.95
N LYS A 18 -0.68 11.50 -16.25
CA LYS A 18 -0.51 10.99 -17.63
C LYS A 18 -1.68 10.13 -18.12
N GLY A 19 -2.62 9.77 -17.25
CA GLY A 19 -3.68 8.80 -17.58
C GLY A 19 -3.17 7.37 -17.77
N GLU A 20 -2.01 7.04 -17.17
CA GLU A 20 -1.38 5.73 -17.24
C GLU A 20 -1.81 4.84 -16.06
N THR A 21 -1.85 3.54 -16.31
CA THR A 21 -2.10 2.54 -15.25
C THR A 21 -0.79 1.98 -14.73
N LEU A 22 -0.65 1.90 -13.40
CA LEU A 22 0.48 1.23 -12.78
C LEU A 22 0.44 -0.29 -12.99
N PRO A 23 1.59 -0.98 -12.96
CA PRO A 23 1.64 -2.44 -13.02
C PRO A 23 0.77 -3.11 -11.96
N SER A 24 0.02 -4.14 -12.36
CA SER A 24 -0.83 -4.90 -11.44
C SER A 24 -0.03 -5.79 -10.50
N LEU A 25 -0.68 -6.20 -9.40
CA LEU A 25 -0.18 -7.31 -8.57
C LEU A 25 0.03 -8.57 -9.44
N HIS A 26 1.11 -9.30 -9.18
CA HIS A 26 1.63 -10.45 -9.97
C HIS A 26 2.36 -10.10 -11.29
N SER A 27 2.50 -8.82 -11.63
CA SER A 27 3.42 -8.42 -12.70
C SER A 27 4.88 -8.47 -12.21
N PRO A 28 5.86 -8.85 -13.07
CA PRO A 28 7.28 -8.69 -12.74
C PRO A 28 7.71 -7.22 -12.58
N PHE A 29 6.86 -6.27 -13.01
CA PHE A 29 7.09 -4.84 -12.88
C PHE A 29 6.41 -4.23 -11.64
N PHE A 30 5.72 -5.03 -10.81
CA PHE A 30 5.14 -4.53 -9.57
C PHE A 30 6.24 -4.16 -8.57
N LEU A 31 6.33 -2.87 -8.24
CA LEU A 31 7.43 -2.32 -7.46
C LEU A 31 6.92 -1.64 -6.18
N PRO A 32 6.74 -2.36 -5.07
CA PRO A 32 6.35 -1.75 -3.80
C PRO A 32 7.54 -1.02 -3.15
N VAL A 33 7.28 0.06 -2.41
CA VAL A 33 8.26 0.76 -1.57
C VAL A 33 8.39 -0.01 -0.24
N PRO A 34 9.49 -0.75 0.02
CA PRO A 34 9.48 -1.82 1.02
C PRO A 34 9.24 -1.34 2.45
N GLU A 35 10.00 -0.34 2.91
CA GLU A 35 9.95 0.14 4.29
C GLU A 35 8.56 0.68 4.70
N PRO A 36 7.95 1.64 3.98
CA PRO A 36 6.66 2.19 4.39
C PRO A 36 5.54 1.18 4.19
N THR A 37 5.64 0.28 3.20
CA THR A 37 4.66 -0.78 2.98
C THR A 37 4.58 -1.71 4.19
N LEU A 38 5.73 -2.22 4.66
CA LEU A 38 5.80 -3.13 5.80
C LEU A 38 5.38 -2.43 7.10
N ARG A 39 5.88 -1.21 7.34
CA ARG A 39 5.54 -0.43 8.53
C ARG A 39 4.04 -0.16 8.62
N THR A 40 3.42 0.22 7.51
CA THR A 40 1.98 0.50 7.44
C THR A 40 1.18 -0.78 7.68
N GLY A 41 1.56 -1.90 7.06
CA GLY A 41 0.93 -3.20 7.27
C GLY A 41 0.91 -3.64 8.73
N VAL A 42 2.08 -3.66 9.37
CA VAL A 42 2.21 -4.06 10.78
C VAL A 42 1.38 -3.14 11.68
N THR A 43 1.49 -1.82 11.47
CA THR A 43 0.79 -0.82 12.29
C THR A 43 -0.72 -0.97 12.16
N ALA A 44 -1.23 -1.03 10.93
CA ALA A 44 -2.66 -1.08 10.67
C ALA A 44 -3.29 -2.39 11.16
N MET A 45 -2.65 -3.54 10.93
CA MET A 45 -3.13 -4.82 11.41
C MET A 45 -3.13 -4.90 12.95
N SER A 46 -2.04 -4.42 13.58
CA SER A 46 -1.94 -4.38 15.05
C SER A 46 -3.00 -3.48 15.66
N ALA A 47 -3.20 -2.29 15.08
CA ALA A 47 -4.24 -1.35 15.52
C ALA A 47 -5.64 -1.94 15.38
N ALA A 48 -5.92 -2.68 14.30
CA ALA A 48 -7.20 -3.36 14.10
C ALA A 48 -7.47 -4.39 15.21
N VAL A 49 -6.49 -5.25 15.53
CA VAL A 49 -6.62 -6.24 16.61
C VAL A 49 -6.80 -5.57 17.97
N VAL A 50 -5.96 -4.58 18.29
CA VAL A 50 -6.07 -3.82 19.55
C VAL A 50 -7.44 -3.16 19.66
N GLY A 51 -7.94 -2.55 18.58
CA GLY A 51 -9.26 -1.94 18.53
C GLY A 51 -10.39 -2.92 18.81
N LEU A 52 -10.32 -4.13 18.24
CA LEU A 52 -11.31 -5.19 18.46
C LEU A 52 -11.26 -5.78 19.87
N MET A 53 -10.09 -5.79 20.51
CA MET A 53 -9.89 -6.40 21.83
C MET A 53 -10.06 -5.42 23.01
N LYS A 54 -10.22 -4.12 22.74
CA LYS A 54 -10.54 -3.14 23.78
C LYS A 54 -11.93 -3.46 24.36
N ARG A 55 -11.96 -3.72 25.67
CA ARG A 55 -13.20 -3.80 26.47
C ARG A 55 -13.65 -2.42 26.87
#